data_AF-G3B8Z2-F1
#
_entry.id   AF-G3B8Z2-F1
#
_cell.length_a   1.000
_cell.length_b   1.000
_cell.length_c   1.000
_cell.angle_alpha   90.00
_cell.angle_beta   90.00
_cell.angle_gamma   90.00
#
_symmetry.space_group_name_H-M   'P 1'
#
loop_
_entity.id
_entity.type
_entity.pdbx_description
1 polymer ?
#
loop_
_entity_poly.entity_id
_entity_poly.type
_entity_poly.pdbx_seq_one_letter_code
_entity_poly.pdbx_strand_id
1 'polypeptide(L)' 'MSQQLPFRVRATDIIHRSTVLGLVGICVVGLGSISFNIYMNSDYAKMNRNKLKFDPEQTKEN' A
#
# COMPACT_ATOMS: atom_id res chain seq x y z
N MET A 1 -17.94 18.50 -35.88
CA MET A 1 -18.25 17.06 -35.81
C MET A 1 -17.49 16.46 -34.63
N SER A 2 -18.19 16.00 -33.58
CA SER A 2 -17.54 15.30 -32.46
C SER A 2 -17.04 13.94 -32.95
N GLN A 3 -15.73 13.83 -33.20
CA GLN A 3 -15.10 12.59 -33.63
C GLN A 3 -15.08 11.63 -32.43
N GLN A 4 -16.16 10.88 -32.25
CA GLN A 4 -16.27 9.93 -31.14
C GLN A 4 -15.22 8.83 -31.35
N LEU A 5 -14.32 8.69 -30.37
CA LEU A 5 -13.32 7.62 -30.37
C LEU A 5 -14.03 6.26 -30.48
N PRO A 6 -13.50 5.32 -31.30
CA PRO A 6 -14.06 3.98 -31.45
C PRO A 6 -14.25 3.33 -30.09
N PHE A 7 -15.36 2.61 -29.90
CA PHE A 7 -15.73 2.02 -28.61
C PHE A 7 -14.58 1.19 -27.98
N ARG A 8 -13.85 0.46 -28.82
CA ARG A 8 -12.69 -0.35 -28.39
C ARG A 8 -11.59 0.49 -27.75
N VAL A 9 -11.28 1.67 -28.30
CA VAL A 9 -10.26 2.59 -27.76
C VAL A 9 -10.72 3.16 -26.42
N ARG A 10 -12.01 3.50 -26.30
CA ARG A 10 -12.61 4.00 -25.06
C ARG A 10 -12.60 2.93 -23.95
N ALA A 11 -12.93 1.69 -24.29
CA ALA A 11 -12.88 0.58 -23.35
C ALA A 11 -11.46 0.31 -22.85
N THR A 12 -10.46 0.29 -23.74
CA THR A 12 -9.06 0.10 -23.33
C THR A 12 -8.53 1.26 -22.48
N ASP A 13 -8.94 2.49 -22.76
CA ASP A 13 -8.56 3.66 -21.95
C ASP A 13 -9.16 3.58 -20.53
N ILE A 14 -10.43 3.18 -20.41
CA ILE A 14 -11.08 2.98 -19.10
C ILE A 14 -10.38 1.87 -18.31
N ILE A 15 -10.09 0.73 -18.95
CA ILE A 15 -9.40 -0.39 -18.29
C ILE A 15 -8.02 0.08 -17.82
N HIS A 16 -7.25 0.72 -18.69
CA HIS A 16 -5.91 1.21 -18.35
C HIS A 16 -5.94 2.18 -17.16
N ARG A 17 -6.82 3.19 -17.20
CA ARG A 17 -6.97 4.17 -16.11
C ARG A 17 -7.38 3.50 -14.80
N SER A 18 -8.31 2.56 -14.86
CA SER A 18 -8.79 1.83 -13.68
C SER A 18 -7.68 0.97 -13.07
N THR A 19 -6.89 0.28 -13.91
CA THR A 19 -5.74 -0.52 -13.45
C THR A 19 -4.69 0.37 -12.80
N VAL A 20 -4.33 1.50 -13.42
CA VAL A 20 -3.34 2.43 -12.86
C VAL A 20 -3.83 3.01 -11.54
N LEU A 21 -5.08 3.45 -11.46
CA LEU A 21 -5.67 3.96 -10.21
C LEU A 21 -5.71 2.88 -9.12
N GLY A 22 -6.04 1.63 -9.48
CA GLY A 22 -6.00 0.49 -8.57
C GLY A 22 -4.60 0.22 -8.02
N LEU A 23 -3.58 0.22 -8.89
CA LEU A 23 -2.19 0.05 -8.50
C LEU A 23 -1.72 1.17 -7.57
N VAL A 24 -2.03 2.42 -7.89
CA VAL A 24 -1.72 3.56 -7.02
C VAL A 24 -2.39 3.42 -5.67
N GLY A 25 -3.67 3.04 -5.63
CA GLY A 25 -4.40 2.79 -4.39
C GLY A 25 -3.74 1.71 -3.51
N ILE A 26 -3.35 0.58 -4.11
CA ILE A 26 -2.64 -0.51 -3.42
C ILE A 26 -1.31 -0.01 -2.87
N CYS A 27 -0.53 0.75 -3.65
CA CYS A 27 0.74 1.31 -3.20
C CYS A 27 0.56 2.30 -2.04
N VAL A 28 -0.44 3.19 -2.10
CA VAL A 28 -0.71 4.15 -1.03
C VAL A 28 -1.12 3.44 0.26
N VAL A 29 -2.01 2.44 0.18
CA VAL A 29 -2.42 1.66 1.35
C VAL A 29 -1.25 0.84 1.90
N GLY A 30 -0.45 0.23 1.02
CA GLY A 30 0.76 -0.51 1.39
C GLY A 30 1.77 0.36 2.12
N LEU A 31 2.14 1.51 1.54
CA LEU A 31 3.05 2.46 2.16
C LEU A 31 2.49 3.00 3.47
N GLY A 32 1.21 3.38 3.50
CA GLY A 32 0.55 3.88 4.70
C GLY A 32 0.53 2.84 5.84
N SER A 33 0.23 1.59 5.53
CA SER A 33 0.21 0.50 6.53
C SER A 33 1.60 0.19 7.08
N ILE A 34 2.63 0.14 6.24
CA ILE A 34 4.03 -0.08 6.66
C ILE A 34 4.50 1.10 7.53
N SER A 35 4.34 2.34 7.05
CA SER A 35 4.75 3.54 7.78
C SER A 35 3.98 3.68 9.09
N PHE A 36 2.69 3.37 9.13
CA PHE A 36 1.89 3.37 10.35
C PHE A 36 2.38 2.31 11.34
N ASN A 37 2.68 1.09 10.88
CA ASN A 37 3.20 0.03 11.72
C ASN A 37 4.58 0.40 12.30
N ILE A 38 5.46 0.98 11.49
CA ILE A 38 6.76 1.50 11.96
C ILE A 38 6.53 2.62 12.98
N TYR A 39 5.68 3.60 12.69
CA TYR A 39 5.39 4.71 13.59
C TYR A 39 4.87 4.19 14.95
N MET A 40 3.86 3.33 14.93
CA MET A 40 3.25 2.76 16.13
C MET A 40 4.21 1.94 17.02
N ASN A 41 5.24 1.36 16.43
CA ASN A 41 6.24 0.55 17.14
C ASN A 41 7.60 1.26 17.27
N SER A 42 7.71 2.50 16.79
CA SER A 42 8.89 3.34 16.92
C SER A 42 8.92 3.97 18.31
N ASP A 43 10.11 4.09 18.90
CA ASP A 43 10.32 4.76 20.17
C ASP A 43 9.92 6.26 20.17
N TYR A 44 9.69 6.84 18.99
CA TYR A 44 9.18 8.21 18.83
C TYR A 44 7.67 8.34 19.06
N ALA A 45 6.88 7.30 18.80
CA ALA A 45 5.46 7.33 19.09
C ALA A 45 5.20 6.78 20.50
N LYS A 46 4.62 7.60 21.37
CA LYS A 46 4.18 7.20 22.73
C LYS A 46 3.16 6.03 22.76
N MET A 47 2.76 5.50 21.61
CA MET A 47 1.65 4.56 21.44
C MET A 47 2.09 3.08 21.43
N ASN A 48 3.22 2.79 22.08
CA ASN A 48 3.98 1.53 22.10
C ASN A 48 3.14 0.27 22.43
N ARG A 49 2.35 -0.22 21.47
CA ARG A 49 1.43 -1.35 21.68
C ARG A 49 2.12 -2.71 21.66
N ASN A 50 3.20 -2.84 20.89
CA ASN A 50 4.14 -3.95 20.92
C ASN A 50 5.47 -3.40 20.40
N LYS A 51 6.39 -2.94 21.26
CA LYS A 51 7.76 -2.63 20.80
C LYS A 51 8.19 -3.76 19.85
N LEU A 52 8.84 -3.43 18.74
CA LEU A 52 9.63 -4.38 17.95
C LEU A 52 10.74 -4.94 18.86
N LYS A 53 10.35 -5.78 19.81
CA LYS A 53 11.25 -6.56 20.65
C LYS A 53 11.48 -7.82 19.87
N PHE A 54 12.75 -8.16 19.69
CA PHE A 54 13.13 -9.50 19.34
C PHE A 54 12.51 -10.42 20.38
N ASP A 55 11.61 -11.30 19.94
CA ASP A 55 11.08 -12.33 20.82
C ASP A 55 12.28 -13.23 21.19
N PRO A 56 12.62 -13.37 22.48
CA PRO A 56 13.70 -14.25 22.89
C PRO A 56 13.43 -15.71 22.51
N GLU A 57 12.18 -16.11 22.21
CA GLU A 57 11.89 -17.42 21.62
C GLU A 57 12.29 -17.52 20.14
N GLN A 58 12.32 -16.42 19.39
CA GLN A 58 12.79 -16.39 18.00
C GLN A 58 14.32 -16.23 17.88
N THR A 59 14.98 -15.82 18.96
CA THR A 59 16.45 -15.65 19.02
C THR A 59 17.15 -16.84 19.68
N LYS A 60 16.41 -17.85 20.12
CA LYS A 60 16.98 -19.17 20.42
C LYS A 60 17.31 -19.83 19.08
N GLU A 61 18.47 -19.48 18.54
CA GLU A 61 19.19 -20.26 17.53
C GLU A 61 19.19 -21.74 17.94
N ASN A 62 18.98 -22.63 16.96
CA ASN A 62 19.42 -24.01 17.07
C ASN A 62 20.95 -24.06 17.19
#